data_AF-A0A0L6WLA8-F1
#
_entry.id   AF-A0A0L6WLA8-F1
#
_cell.length_a   1.000
_cell.length_b   1.000
_cell.length_c   1.000
_cell.angle_alpha   90.00
_cell.angle_beta   90.00
_cell.angle_gamma   90.00
#
_symmetry.space_group_name_H-M   'P 1'
#
loop_
_entity.id
_entity.type
_entity.pdbx_description
1 polymer ?
#
loop_
_entity_poly.entity_id
_entity_poly.type
_entity_poly.pdbx_seq_one_letter_code
_entity_poly.pdbx_strand_id
1 'polypeptide(L)'
;VMALLDSGAMGLFLDLEFIKHHGLTTQPLPKPIPVYNIDGMPNKAGAISSMVDLVLHYWNHAECAVFAINRTQLSLSTIFGISDLTAAD
;
A
#
# COMPACT_ATOMS: atom_id res chain seq x y z
N VAL A 1 2.38 3.13 14.27
CA VAL A 1 2.15 3.08 12.81
C VAL A 1 1.34 4.32 12.45
N MET A 2 1.78 5.10 11.45
CA MET A 2 1.03 6.24 10.93
C MET A 2 0.56 5.90 9.52
N ALA A 3 -0.64 6.35 9.16
CA ALA A 3 -1.19 6.09 7.84
C ALA A 3 -1.99 7.29 7.34
N LEU A 4 -1.97 7.47 6.02
CA LEU A 4 -2.77 8.43 5.28
C LEU A 4 -4.05 7.72 4.80
N LEU A 5 -5.19 8.27 5.18
CA LEU A 5 -6.49 7.86 4.67
C LEU A 5 -6.80 8.67 3.41
N ASP A 6 -6.96 8.00 2.27
CA ASP A 6 -7.17 8.62 0.97
C ASP A 6 -8.36 7.97 0.24
N SER A 7 -9.50 8.66 0.20
CA SER A 7 -10.69 8.20 -0.55
C SER A 7 -10.47 8.15 -2.06
N GLY A 8 -9.48 8.87 -2.58
CA GLY A 8 -9.17 8.91 -4.00
C GLY A 8 -8.28 7.75 -4.44
N ALA A 9 -7.70 6.99 -3.50
CA ALA A 9 -6.83 5.88 -3.83
C ALA A 9 -7.63 4.68 -4.35
N MET A 10 -7.28 4.20 -5.55
CA MET A 10 -7.86 3.02 -6.17
C MET A 10 -7.38 1.69 -5.58
N GLY A 11 -6.45 1.71 -4.62
CA GLY A 11 -5.90 0.52 -4.00
C GLY A 11 -5.06 0.85 -2.77
N LEU A 12 -4.58 -0.20 -2.11
CA LEU A 12 -3.80 -0.10 -0.89
C LEU A 12 -2.31 -0.20 -1.16
N PHE A 13 -1.54 0.68 -0.52
CA PHE A 13 -0.09 0.73 -0.72
C PHE A 13 0.67 0.77 0.61
N LEU A 14 1.72 -0.04 0.69
CA LEU A 14 2.71 0.01 1.77
C LEU A 14 4.07 0.43 1.26
N ASP A 15 4.76 1.20 2.10
CA ASP A 15 6.12 1.62 1.81
C ASP A 15 7.10 0.46 2.01
N LEU A 16 8.04 0.30 1.08
CA LEU A 16 9.06 -0.75 1.15
C LEU A 16 9.91 -0.68 2.43
N GLU A 17 10.21 0.51 2.95
CA GLU A 17 10.97 0.63 4.21
C GLU A 17 10.14 0.21 5.41
N PHE A 18 8.81 0.41 5.37
CA PHE A 18 7.91 -0.13 6.39
C PHE A 18 7.95 -1.67 6.41
N ILE A 19 7.90 -2.32 5.24
CA ILE A 19 8.03 -3.78 5.12
C ILE A 19 9.34 -4.27 5.74
N LYS A 20 10.47 -3.63 5.38
CA LYS A 20 11.80 -4.01 5.88
C LYS A 20 11.92 -3.79 7.38
N HIS A 21 11.46 -2.66 7.89
CA HIS A 21 11.55 -2.30 9.30
C HIS A 21 10.78 -3.30 10.19
N HIS A 22 9.62 -3.77 9.72
CA HIS A 22 8.79 -4.71 10.43
C HIS A 22 9.04 -6.18 10.07
N GLY A 23 9.97 -6.47 9.15
CA GLY A 23 10.31 -7.84 8.75
C GLY A 23 9.16 -8.59 8.11
N LEU A 24 8.28 -7.90 7.37
CA LEU A 24 7.10 -8.51 6.77
C LEU A 24 7.49 -9.34 5.53
N THR A 25 6.94 -10.56 5.45
CA THR A 25 7.13 -11.44 4.30
C THR A 25 6.26 -10.98 3.14
N THR A 26 6.88 -10.79 1.97
CA THR A 26 6.20 -10.31 0.76
C THR A 26 6.14 -11.39 -0.31
N GLN A 27 5.13 -11.35 -1.15
CA GLN A 27 5.00 -12.22 -2.31
C GLN A 27 5.35 -11.44 -3.59
N PRO A 28 6.30 -11.90 -4.42
CA PRO A 28 6.62 -11.24 -5.68
C PRO A 28 5.47 -11.41 -6.68
N LEU A 29 5.22 -10.39 -7.48
CA LEU A 29 4.29 -10.45 -8.59
C LEU A 29 4.93 -11.17 -9.79
N PRO A 30 4.18 -12.02 -10.51
CA PRO A 30 4.68 -12.65 -11.74
C PRO A 30 5.11 -11.64 -12.81
N LYS A 31 4.47 -10.46 -12.82
CA LYS A 31 4.80 -9.34 -13.71
C LYS A 31 4.72 -8.03 -12.92
N PRO A 32 5.78 -7.21 -12.90
CA PRO A 32 5.74 -5.89 -12.27
C PRO A 32 4.70 -4.97 -12.91
N ILE A 33 4.03 -4.17 -12.10
CA ILE A 33 3.04 -3.18 -12.53
C ILE A 33 3.76 -1.83 -12.69
N PRO A 34 3.85 -1.27 -13.91
CA PRO A 34 4.48 0.03 -14.12
C PRO A 34 3.61 1.13 -13.51
N VAL A 35 4.24 2.01 -12.74
CA VAL A 35 3.60 3.18 -12.13
C VAL A 35 4.06 4.41 -12.89
N TYR A 36 3.12 5.28 -13.26
CA TYR A 36 3.38 6.54 -13.95
C TYR A 36 2.87 7.69 -13.11
N ASN A 37 3.55 8.82 -13.18
CA ASN A 37 3.11 10.08 -12.59
C ASN A 37 1.99 10.71 -13.43
N ILE A 38 1.35 11.76 -12.91
CA ILE A 38 0.30 12.51 -13.62
C ILE A 38 0.80 13.09 -14.95
N ASP A 39 2.10 13.42 -15.04
CA ASP A 39 2.74 13.89 -16.27
C ASP A 39 3.02 12.77 -17.30
N GLY A 40 2.67 11.52 -16.99
CA GLY A 40 2.86 10.35 -17.83
C GLY A 40 4.29 9.78 -17.81
N MET A 41 5.23 10.39 -17.08
CA MET A 41 6.57 9.83 -16.93
C MET A 41 6.58 8.66 -15.93
N PRO A 42 7.49 7.68 -16.10
CA PRO A 42 7.65 6.60 -15.14
C PRO A 42 7.92 7.14 -13.73
N ASN A 43 7.24 6.56 -12.75
CA ASN A 43 7.46 6.89 -11.35
C ASN A 43 8.91 6.55 -10.95
N LYS A 44 9.65 7.54 -10.42
CA LYS A 44 11.07 7.39 -10.08
C LYS A 44 11.35 6.30 -9.04
N ALA A 45 10.36 6.00 -8.20
CA ALA A 45 10.50 4.98 -7.18
C ALA A 45 10.43 3.55 -7.74
N GLY A 46 10.02 3.42 -9.01
CA GLY A 46 9.95 2.18 -9.75
C GLY A 46 8.53 1.66 -9.92
N ALA A 47 8.47 0.45 -10.47
CA ALA A 47 7.27 -0.36 -10.60
C ALA A 47 6.95 -1.08 -9.29
N ILE A 48 5.68 -1.43 -9.10
CA ILE A 48 5.26 -2.35 -8.03
C ILE A 48 5.63 -3.76 -8.46
N SER A 49 6.43 -4.45 -7.67
CA SER A 49 6.90 -5.80 -7.98
C SER A 49 6.46 -6.87 -6.97
N SER A 50 5.85 -6.46 -5.86
CA SER A 50 5.52 -7.36 -4.76
C SER A 50 4.27 -6.88 -4.02
N MET A 51 3.61 -7.79 -3.34
CA MET A 51 2.46 -7.53 -2.47
C MET A 51 2.65 -8.19 -1.09
N VAL A 52 1.83 -7.77 -0.12
CA VAL A 52 1.75 -8.41 1.19
C VAL A 52 0.28 -8.51 1.62
N ASP A 53 -0.09 -9.67 2.15
CA ASP A 53 -1.42 -9.89 2.75
C ASP A 53 -1.32 -9.60 4.25
N LEU A 54 -2.15 -8.70 4.76
CA LEU A 54 -2.16 -8.32 6.18
C LEU A 54 -3.59 -8.37 6.74
N VAL A 55 -3.67 -8.60 8.04
CA VAL A 55 -4.89 -8.35 8.81
C VAL A 55 -4.74 -7.01 9.50
N LEU A 56 -5.58 -6.06 9.10
CA LEU A 56 -5.68 -4.73 9.68
C LEU A 56 -6.58 -4.81 10.89
N HIS A 57 -6.12 -4.29 12.02
CA HIS A 57 -6.94 -4.16 13.22
C HIS A 57 -7.12 -2.68 13.52
N TYR A 58 -8.37 -2.22 13.49
CA TYR A 58 -8.74 -0.88 13.90
C TYR A 58 -9.95 -0.94 14.84
N TRP A 59 -9.74 -0.55 16.10
CA TRP A 59 -10.74 -0.66 17.16
C TRP A 59 -11.28 -2.09 17.29
N ASN A 60 -12.59 -2.28 17.08
CA ASN A 60 -13.26 -3.58 17.16
C ASN A 60 -13.47 -4.21 15.77
N HIS A 61 -12.78 -3.69 14.75
CA HIS A 61 -12.84 -4.19 13.39
C HIS A 61 -11.51 -4.83 12.99
N ALA A 62 -11.62 -5.91 12.22
CA ALA A 62 -10.49 -6.59 11.62
C ALA A 62 -10.79 -6.89 10.16
N GLU A 63 -9.84 -6.59 9.28
CA GLU A 63 -10.00 -6.74 7.84
C GLU A 63 -8.77 -7.38 7.21
N CYS A 64 -8.98 -8.38 6.36
CA CYS A 64 -7.91 -8.97 5.55
C CYS A 64 -7.75 -8.13 4.27
N ALA A 65 -6.57 -7.56 4.09
CA ALA A 65 -6.29 -6.63 3.00
C ALA A 65 -4.97 -6.95 2.31
N VAL A 66 -4.94 -6.74 0.99
CA VAL A 66 -3.76 -6.96 0.15
C VAL A 66 -3.14 -5.61 -0.19
N PHE A 67 -1.87 -5.43 0.16
CA PHE A 67 -1.14 -4.19 -0.07
C PHE A 67 -0.13 -4.36 -1.19
N ALA A 68 -0.18 -3.46 -2.17
CA ALA A 68 0.89 -3.30 -3.14
C ALA A 68 2.09 -2.61 -2.48
N ILE A 69 3.29 -3.15 -2.70
CA ILE A 69 4.51 -2.58 -2.14
C ILE A 69 5.09 -1.61 -3.15
N ASN A 70 5.23 -0.36 -2.74
CA ASN A 70 5.87 0.67 -3.53
C ASN A 70 6.91 1.40 -2.69
N ARG A 71 7.92 1.99 -3.33
CA ARG A 71 8.72 3.01 -2.66
C ARG A 71 7.99 4.33 -2.78
N THR A 72 7.63 4.93 -1.67
CA THR A 72 7.12 6.30 -1.66
C THR A 72 8.29 7.25 -1.41
N GLN A 73 8.24 8.46 -1.97
CA GLN A 73 9.19 9.53 -1.61
C GLN A 73 8.80 10.20 -0.28
N LEU A 74 7.65 9.83 0.29
CA LEU A 74 7.14 10.33 1.56
C LEU A 74 7.50 9.32 2.65
N SER A 75 8.51 9.67 3.43
CA SER A 75 9.19 8.85 4.44
C SER A 75 8.30 8.05 5.42
N LEU A 76 6.99 8.27 5.54
CA LEU A 76 6.21 7.75 6.69
C LEU A 76 4.71 7.43 6.49
N SER A 77 4.15 7.40 5.28
CA SER A 77 2.68 7.26 5.13
C SER A 77 2.27 6.04 4.30
N THR A 78 1.76 5.00 4.99
CA THR A 78 0.88 3.97 4.40
C THR A 78 -0.36 4.63 3.80
N ILE A 79 -0.75 4.32 2.56
CA ILE A 79 -1.95 4.90 1.94
C ILE A 79 -3.08 3.87 1.99
N PHE A 80 -4.17 4.20 2.68
CA PHE A 80 -5.42 3.42 2.73
C PHE A 80 -6.47 4.03 1.82
N GLY A 81 -7.05 3.22 0.93
CA GLY A 81 -8.24 3.56 0.15
C GLY A 81 -9.49 3.45 1.03
N ILE A 82 -10.38 4.45 1.00
CA ILE A 82 -11.62 4.46 1.83
C ILE A 82 -12.59 3.33 1.44
N SER A 83 -12.41 2.65 0.29
CA SER A 83 -13.27 1.53 -0.12
C SER A 83 -13.27 0.35 0.86
N ASP A 84 -12.22 0.19 1.66
CA ASP A 84 -12.09 -0.92 2.62
C ASP A 84 -12.71 -0.59 3.99
N LEU A 85 -12.87 0.70 4.33
CA LEU A 85 -13.44 1.13 5.62
C LEU A 85 -14.96 1.35 5.58
N THR A 86 -15.59 1.28 4.41
CA THR A 86 -17.04 1.54 4.25
C THR A 86 -17.97 0.37 4.62
N ALA A 87 -17.47 -0.67 5.31
CA ALA A 87 -18.33 -1.72 5.91
C ALA A 87 -18.58 -1.51 7.42
N ALA A 88 -18.23 -0.35 7.98
CA ALA A 88 -18.57 0.06 9.34
C ALA A 88 -19.53 1.26 9.31
N ASP A 89 -20.75 1.00 8.82
CA ASP A 89 -22.05 1.46 9.37
C ASP A 89 -23.21 0.92 8.52
#